data_AF-X1VD30-F1
#
_entry.id   AF-X1VD30-F1
#
_cell.length_a   1.000
_cell.length_b   1.000
_cell.length_c   1.000
_cell.angle_alpha   90.00
_cell.angle_beta   90.00
_cell.angle_gamma   90.00
#
_symmetry.space_group_name_H-M   'P 1'
#
loop_
_entity.id
_entity.type
_entity.pdbx_description
1 polymer ?
#
loop_
_entity_poly.entity_id
_entity_poly.type
_entity_poly.pdbx_seq_one_letter_code
_entity_poly.pdbx_strand_id
1 'polypeptide(L)'
;CLSDVLHSGKVRPSEAHKIIPDIPWISVLTSNYDSLIEGAYALKFEGIVPPVYSHSSIGAALDCLRNSKHFVFKIHGDINIPGSIILGNRDYSRLLYLSPGYRSFLETIFATYTVLFIGFGGDDPDLNDITDKLSTVYERSIGQHYILLPNDTFSLIEQRRLLEDKRLDCITYKKDRDHKQVLEFLKALQARSKPEAVPQPSPFKEKKAPRVFISGSYKEIELLREFASLAKEVGFEPWFAESEIKPGDSIQDSISQA
;
A
#
# COMPACT_ATOMS: atom_id res chain seq x y z
N CYS A 1 -19.57 24.35 -1.28
CA CYS A 1 -18.17 23.87 -1.29
C CYS A 1 -18.17 22.34 -1.43
N LEU A 2 -17.12 21.72 -1.98
CA LEU A 2 -17.00 20.25 -2.08
C LEU A 2 -17.13 19.59 -0.69
N SER A 3 -16.64 20.27 0.35
CA SER A 3 -16.88 19.95 1.76
C SER A 3 -18.36 19.81 2.09
N ASP A 4 -19.22 20.73 1.63
CA ASP A 4 -20.62 20.74 2.07
C ASP A 4 -21.43 19.59 1.46
N VAL A 5 -21.00 19.08 0.30
CA VAL A 5 -21.62 17.94 -0.39
C VAL A 5 -21.14 16.61 0.23
N LEU A 6 -19.84 16.48 0.49
CA LEU A 6 -19.23 15.23 0.95
C LEU A 6 -19.15 15.12 2.50
N HIS A 7 -19.14 16.23 3.23
CA HIS A 7 -19.15 16.34 4.71
C HIS A 7 -20.51 16.75 5.27
N SER A 8 -21.61 16.37 4.62
CA SER A 8 -22.96 16.65 5.15
C SER A 8 -23.26 15.96 6.50
N GLY A 9 -22.34 15.13 7.03
CA GLY A 9 -22.53 14.32 8.24
C GLY A 9 -23.57 13.20 8.09
N LYS A 10 -24.19 13.10 6.91
CA LYS A 10 -25.25 12.13 6.59
C LYS A 10 -24.72 10.83 6.00
N VAL A 11 -23.51 10.85 5.43
CA VAL A 11 -22.91 9.68 4.78
C VAL A 11 -22.24 8.82 5.85
N ARG A 12 -22.60 7.54 5.90
CA ARG A 12 -22.04 6.56 6.85
C ARG A 12 -21.36 5.43 6.10
N PRO A 13 -20.35 4.78 6.69
CA PRO A 13 -19.72 3.60 6.10
C PRO A 13 -20.77 2.54 5.74
N SER A 14 -20.77 2.11 4.48
CA SER A 14 -21.65 1.02 4.01
C SER A 14 -21.19 -0.34 4.56
N GLU A 15 -21.99 -1.39 4.37
CA GLU A 15 -21.59 -2.75 4.76
C GLU A 15 -20.28 -3.19 4.09
N ALA A 16 -20.01 -2.74 2.87
CA ALA A 16 -18.74 -3.04 2.19
C ALA A 16 -17.55 -2.40 2.92
N HIS A 17 -17.70 -1.13 3.35
CA HIS A 17 -16.66 -0.46 4.13
C HIS A 17 -16.39 -1.17 5.45
N LYS A 18 -17.45 -1.66 6.12
CA LYS A 18 -17.34 -2.33 7.43
C LYS A 18 -16.59 -3.67 7.38
N ILE A 19 -16.45 -4.29 6.21
CA ILE A 19 -15.65 -5.51 6.04
C ILE A 19 -14.16 -5.20 5.85
N ILE A 20 -13.82 -4.02 5.35
CA ILE A 20 -12.42 -3.63 5.07
C ILE A 20 -11.51 -3.88 6.29
N PRO A 21 -11.87 -3.46 7.52
CA PRO A 21 -11.04 -3.68 8.71
C PRO A 21 -10.83 -5.15 9.10
N ASP A 22 -11.68 -6.06 8.61
CA ASP A 22 -11.61 -7.48 8.95
C ASP A 22 -10.71 -8.30 8.01
N ILE A 23 -10.29 -7.71 6.90
CA ILE A 23 -9.36 -8.33 5.97
C ILE A 23 -7.95 -7.81 6.33
N PRO A 24 -6.92 -8.67 6.43
CA PRO A 24 -5.58 -8.28 6.86
C PRO A 24 -4.80 -7.56 5.75
N TRP A 25 -5.32 -6.41 5.30
CA TRP A 25 -4.66 -5.56 4.32
C TRP A 25 -3.35 -5.01 4.89
N ILE A 26 -2.29 -5.04 4.07
CA ILE A 26 -1.03 -4.36 4.41
C ILE A 26 -1.32 -2.87 4.61
N SER A 27 -2.04 -2.24 3.69
CA SER A 27 -2.49 -0.85 3.76
C SER A 27 -3.64 -0.63 2.77
N VAL A 28 -4.42 0.44 2.95
CA VAL A 28 -5.51 0.80 2.04
C VAL A 28 -5.17 2.10 1.33
N LEU A 29 -5.27 2.09 -0.01
CA LEU A 29 -5.12 3.27 -0.85
C LEU A 29 -6.49 3.67 -1.41
N THR A 30 -6.76 4.97 -1.48
CA THR A 30 -8.01 5.47 -2.06
C THR A 30 -7.81 6.79 -2.81
N SER A 31 -8.52 6.96 -3.91
CA SER A 31 -8.70 8.25 -4.61
C SER A 31 -9.85 9.08 -4.00
N ASN A 32 -10.66 8.50 -3.13
CA ASN A 32 -11.77 9.19 -2.47
C ASN A 32 -11.27 10.20 -1.43
N TYR A 33 -11.96 11.33 -1.34
CA TYR A 33 -11.63 12.38 -0.37
C TYR A 33 -12.29 12.15 1.00
N ASP A 34 -13.41 11.45 1.05
CA ASP A 34 -14.21 11.21 2.25
C ASP A 34 -13.48 10.38 3.32
N SER A 35 -14.10 10.24 4.50
CA SER A 35 -13.56 9.49 5.64
C SER A 35 -14.33 8.19 5.92
N LEU A 36 -14.94 7.57 4.90
CA LEU A 36 -15.78 6.37 5.10
C LEU A 36 -14.96 5.13 5.46
N ILE A 37 -13.73 5.01 4.95
CA ILE A 37 -12.82 3.92 5.27
C ILE A 37 -12.38 4.06 6.73
N GLU A 38 -11.91 5.24 7.12
CA GLU A 38 -11.52 5.58 8.49
C GLU A 38 -12.68 5.39 9.46
N GLY A 39 -13.87 5.84 9.08
CA GLY A 39 -15.10 5.63 9.83
C GLY A 39 -15.40 4.14 10.05
N ALA A 40 -15.13 3.27 9.07
CA ALA A 40 -15.28 1.83 9.25
C ALA A 40 -14.28 1.26 10.27
N TYR A 41 -13.02 1.71 10.25
CA TYR A 41 -12.04 1.36 11.27
C TYR A 41 -12.46 1.85 12.65
N ALA A 42 -12.90 3.11 12.77
CA ALA A 42 -13.39 3.66 14.02
C ALA A 42 -14.57 2.86 14.60
N LEU A 43 -15.51 2.42 13.75
CA LEU A 43 -16.63 1.58 14.19
C LEU A 43 -16.16 0.20 14.69
N LYS A 44 -15.11 -0.35 14.09
CA LYS A 44 -14.58 -1.67 14.45
C LYS A 44 -13.72 -1.65 15.72
N PHE A 45 -12.91 -0.60 15.89
CA PHE A 45 -11.88 -0.49 16.91
C PHE A 45 -12.19 0.61 17.94
N GLU A 46 -13.46 0.74 18.36
CA GLU A 46 -13.88 1.60 19.47
C GLU A 46 -13.44 3.08 19.35
N GLY A 47 -13.55 3.62 18.14
CA GLY A 47 -13.20 5.01 17.83
C GLY A 47 -11.76 5.22 17.37
N ILE A 48 -10.92 4.17 17.37
CA ILE A 48 -9.53 4.26 16.93
C ILE A 48 -9.47 4.19 15.40
N VAL A 49 -8.81 5.17 14.79
CA VAL A 49 -8.57 5.24 13.34
C VAL A 49 -7.11 4.93 13.00
N PRO A 50 -6.83 4.29 11.85
CA PRO A 50 -5.47 4.16 11.36
C PRO A 50 -4.88 5.53 10.99
N PRO A 51 -3.54 5.67 10.95
CA PRO A 51 -2.90 6.85 10.39
C PRO A 51 -3.37 7.10 8.95
N VAL A 52 -3.67 8.37 8.63
CA VAL A 52 -4.09 8.81 7.31
C VAL A 52 -3.00 9.70 6.71
N TYR A 53 -2.56 9.37 5.50
CA TYR A 53 -1.53 10.11 4.79
C TYR A 53 -1.99 10.52 3.39
N SER A 54 -1.32 11.50 2.82
CA SER A 54 -1.50 11.94 1.43
C SER A 54 -0.14 12.18 0.77
N HIS A 55 -0.13 12.73 -0.45
CA HIS A 55 1.09 13.12 -1.17
C HIS A 55 2.01 14.05 -0.37
N SER A 56 1.49 14.79 0.61
CA SER A 56 2.30 15.63 1.51
C SER A 56 3.09 14.86 2.58
N SER A 57 2.76 13.59 2.82
CA SER A 57 3.24 12.78 3.96
C SER A 57 3.84 11.44 3.53
N ILE A 58 4.46 11.39 2.34
CA ILE A 58 5.01 10.16 1.74
C ILE A 58 6.04 9.48 2.65
N GLY A 59 6.90 10.24 3.32
CA GLY A 59 7.92 9.67 4.22
C GLY A 59 7.32 8.83 5.35
N ALA A 60 6.26 9.35 5.99
CA ALA A 60 5.56 8.64 7.05
C ALA A 60 4.81 7.40 6.53
N ALA A 61 4.26 7.47 5.31
CA ALA A 61 3.64 6.31 4.67
C ALA A 61 4.68 5.20 4.36
N LEU A 62 5.85 5.57 3.84
CA LEU A 62 6.97 4.64 3.61
C LEU A 62 7.48 4.01 4.92
N ASP A 63 7.58 4.80 5.99
CA ASP A 63 7.90 4.30 7.32
C ASP A 63 6.91 3.24 7.79
N CYS A 64 5.62 3.45 7.54
CA CYS A 64 4.59 2.48 7.90
C CYS A 64 4.74 1.18 7.09
N LEU A 65 4.94 1.27 5.77
CA LEU A 65 5.20 0.10 4.92
C LEU A 65 6.42 -0.71 5.41
N ARG A 66 7.55 -0.03 5.66
CA ARG A 66 8.79 -0.67 6.14
C ARG A 66 8.59 -1.41 7.47
N ASN A 67 7.76 -0.86 8.35
CA ASN A 67 7.49 -1.45 9.67
C ASN A 67 6.27 -2.37 9.68
N SER A 68 5.70 -2.71 8.51
CA SER A 68 4.48 -3.50 8.38
C SER A 68 3.33 -2.97 9.25
N LYS A 69 3.19 -1.64 9.29
CA LYS A 69 2.11 -0.94 9.99
C LYS A 69 1.04 -0.56 8.99
N HIS A 70 -0.21 -0.86 9.34
CA HIS A 70 -1.36 -0.50 8.53
C HIS A 70 -1.63 1.00 8.55
N PHE A 71 -1.95 1.58 7.38
CA PHE A 71 -2.37 2.97 7.22
C PHE A 71 -3.35 3.11 6.05
N VAL A 72 -4.02 4.27 6.00
CA VAL A 72 -4.84 4.70 4.86
C VAL A 72 -4.09 5.80 4.11
N PHE A 73 -3.97 5.67 2.79
CA PHE A 73 -3.33 6.66 1.94
C PHE A 73 -4.29 7.23 0.91
N LYS A 74 -4.52 8.54 1.00
CA LYS A 74 -5.39 9.28 0.09
C LYS A 74 -4.59 9.87 -1.07
N ILE A 75 -4.72 9.25 -2.23
CA ILE A 75 -4.00 9.55 -3.47
C ILE A 75 -4.24 11.01 -3.90
N HIS A 76 -5.51 11.45 -3.87
CA HIS A 76 -5.90 12.80 -4.27
C HIS A 76 -6.03 13.78 -3.11
N GLY A 77 -5.55 13.41 -1.92
CA GLY A 77 -5.64 14.26 -0.74
C GLY A 77 -6.89 14.01 0.10
N ASP A 78 -6.96 14.74 1.21
CA ASP A 78 -7.99 14.59 2.22
C ASP A 78 -8.89 15.83 2.23
N ILE A 79 -10.19 15.63 2.26
CA ILE A 79 -11.17 16.70 2.41
C ILE A 79 -11.05 17.50 3.72
N ASN A 80 -10.54 16.87 4.78
CA ASN A 80 -10.21 17.52 6.04
C ASN A 80 -8.96 18.39 5.94
N ILE A 81 -8.19 18.25 4.85
CA ILE A 81 -7.00 19.05 4.54
C ILE A 81 -7.20 19.65 3.13
N PRO A 82 -8.03 20.70 2.98
CA PRO A 82 -8.43 21.21 1.66
C PRO A 82 -7.26 21.55 0.73
N GLY A 83 -6.13 22.01 1.28
CA GLY A 83 -4.91 22.31 0.51
C GLY A 83 -4.22 21.08 -0.10
N SER A 84 -4.65 19.88 0.23
CA SER A 84 -4.13 18.62 -0.32
C SER A 84 -4.94 18.07 -1.50
N ILE A 85 -6.13 18.63 -1.79
CA ILE A 85 -7.07 18.08 -2.77
C ILE A 85 -6.55 18.22 -4.21
N ILE A 86 -6.67 17.15 -5.01
CA ILE A 86 -6.29 17.08 -6.43
C ILE A 86 -7.50 16.66 -7.26
N LEU A 87 -8.19 17.60 -7.90
CA LEU A 87 -9.51 17.35 -8.52
C LEU A 87 -9.49 16.87 -9.98
N GLY A 88 -8.36 16.96 -10.69
CA GLY A 88 -8.35 16.67 -12.12
C GLY A 88 -7.10 15.96 -12.61
N ASN A 89 -7.23 15.22 -13.73
CA ASN A 89 -6.14 14.46 -14.36
C ASN A 89 -4.92 15.34 -14.67
N ARG A 90 -5.12 16.64 -14.97
CA ARG A 90 -4.02 17.57 -15.19
C ARG A 90 -3.21 17.80 -13.90
N ASP A 91 -3.89 18.02 -12.77
CA ASP A 91 -3.23 18.24 -11.50
C ASP A 91 -2.59 16.95 -10.98
N TYR A 92 -3.24 15.81 -11.20
CA TYR A 92 -2.67 14.50 -10.88
C TYR A 92 -1.43 14.19 -11.74
N SER A 93 -1.52 14.36 -13.06
CA SER A 93 -0.38 14.18 -13.96
C SER A 93 0.76 15.16 -13.65
N ARG A 94 0.43 16.39 -13.26
CA ARG A 94 1.39 17.37 -12.77
C ARG A 94 2.03 16.92 -11.46
N LEU A 95 1.29 16.38 -10.50
CA LEU A 95 1.85 15.85 -9.26
C LEU A 95 2.83 14.72 -9.55
N LEU A 96 2.46 13.78 -10.41
CA LEU A 96 3.32 12.65 -10.79
C LEU A 96 4.60 13.10 -11.50
N TYR A 97 4.52 14.16 -12.31
CA TYR A 97 5.68 14.72 -12.99
C TYR A 97 6.57 15.55 -12.06
N LEU A 98 5.97 16.39 -11.21
CA LEU A 98 6.70 17.35 -10.37
C LEU A 98 7.11 16.79 -9.00
N SER A 99 6.57 15.65 -8.59
CA SER A 99 6.91 14.99 -7.32
C SER A 99 7.52 13.62 -7.57
N PRO A 100 8.86 13.55 -7.78
CA PRO A 100 9.57 12.28 -7.94
C PRO A 100 9.33 11.34 -6.74
N GLY A 101 9.27 11.89 -5.52
CA GLY A 101 9.01 11.09 -4.32
C GLY A 101 7.63 10.43 -4.33
N TYR A 102 6.60 11.12 -4.82
CA TYR A 102 5.25 10.55 -4.94
C TYR A 102 5.20 9.45 -5.98
N ARG A 103 5.84 9.68 -7.14
CA ARG A 103 5.98 8.69 -8.19
C ARG A 103 6.71 7.44 -7.68
N SER A 104 7.89 7.60 -7.07
CA SER A 104 8.67 6.47 -6.53
C SER A 104 7.93 5.72 -5.43
N PHE A 105 7.10 6.39 -4.64
CA PHE A 105 6.23 5.74 -3.66
C PHE A 105 5.23 4.80 -4.31
N LEU A 106 4.49 5.28 -5.32
CA LEU A 106 3.55 4.44 -6.07
C LEU A 106 4.28 3.29 -6.77
N GLU A 107 5.41 3.58 -7.44
CA GLU A 107 6.26 2.56 -8.08
C GLU A 107 6.68 1.47 -7.08
N THR A 108 7.08 1.86 -5.86
CA THR A 108 7.44 0.93 -4.79
C THR A 108 6.27 0.04 -4.38
N ILE A 109 5.07 0.62 -4.24
CA ILE A 109 3.87 -0.15 -3.86
C ILE A 109 3.58 -1.21 -4.90
N PHE A 110 3.49 -0.80 -6.17
CA PHE A 110 3.15 -1.69 -7.26
C PHE A 110 4.25 -2.70 -7.57
N ALA A 111 5.51 -2.35 -7.30
CA ALA A 111 6.60 -3.29 -7.48
C ALA A 111 6.71 -4.34 -6.36
N THR A 112 6.24 -4.02 -5.15
CA THR A 112 6.46 -4.85 -3.95
C THR A 112 5.20 -5.61 -3.50
N TYR A 113 4.01 -5.11 -3.81
CA TYR A 113 2.75 -5.64 -3.27
C TYR A 113 1.74 -5.96 -4.38
N THR A 114 0.96 -7.02 -4.16
CA THR A 114 -0.24 -7.30 -4.96
C THR A 114 -1.34 -6.30 -4.59
N VAL A 115 -1.75 -5.49 -5.55
CA VAL A 115 -2.85 -4.53 -5.38
C VAL A 115 -4.16 -5.13 -5.90
N LEU A 116 -5.23 -4.93 -5.13
CA LEU A 116 -6.61 -5.21 -5.53
C LEU A 116 -7.36 -3.88 -5.68
N PHE A 117 -7.80 -3.59 -6.89
CA PHE A 117 -8.58 -2.41 -7.23
C PHE A 117 -10.08 -2.70 -7.10
N ILE A 118 -10.81 -1.85 -6.36
CA ILE A 118 -12.25 -1.96 -6.15
C ILE A 118 -12.86 -0.56 -6.27
N GLY A 119 -14.00 -0.46 -6.96
CA GLY A 119 -14.76 0.80 -7.05
C GLY A 119 -14.51 1.61 -8.33
N PHE A 120 -13.76 1.07 -9.28
CA PHE A 120 -13.50 1.71 -10.57
C PHE A 120 -14.54 1.30 -11.63
N GLY A 121 -14.87 2.23 -12.51
CA GLY A 121 -15.60 1.97 -13.76
C GLY A 121 -14.66 1.86 -14.96
N GLY A 122 -15.16 1.35 -16.09
CA GLY A 122 -14.37 1.24 -17.33
C GLY A 122 -14.00 2.60 -17.93
N ASP A 123 -14.88 3.59 -17.75
CA ASP A 123 -14.66 4.97 -18.20
C ASP A 123 -13.99 5.85 -17.13
N ASP A 124 -13.53 5.25 -16.02
CA ASP A 124 -12.93 6.01 -14.93
C ASP A 124 -11.56 6.57 -15.38
N PRO A 125 -11.41 7.90 -15.49
CA PRO A 125 -10.15 8.51 -15.89
C PRO A 125 -9.02 8.17 -14.92
N ASP A 126 -9.32 7.95 -13.64
CA ASP A 126 -8.32 7.57 -12.63
C ASP A 126 -7.81 6.15 -12.90
N LEU A 127 -8.68 5.23 -13.35
CA LEU A 127 -8.28 3.89 -13.71
C LEU A 127 -7.35 3.87 -14.93
N ASN A 128 -7.67 4.64 -15.97
CA ASN A 128 -6.81 4.73 -17.16
C ASN A 128 -5.47 5.37 -16.81
N ASP A 129 -5.48 6.48 -16.06
CA ASP A 129 -4.28 7.15 -15.60
C ASP A 129 -3.41 6.22 -14.74
N ILE A 130 -4.00 5.51 -13.77
CA ILE A 130 -3.27 4.55 -12.94
C ILE A 130 -2.71 3.46 -13.85
N THR A 131 -3.55 2.77 -14.63
CA THR A 131 -3.13 1.60 -15.43
C THR A 131 -2.12 1.91 -16.55
N ASP A 132 -2.16 3.08 -17.17
CA ASP A 132 -1.16 3.50 -18.18
C ASP A 132 0.18 3.90 -17.54
N LYS A 133 0.14 4.52 -16.36
CA LYS A 133 1.36 4.85 -15.62
C LYS A 133 1.99 3.59 -15.04
N LEU A 134 1.15 2.69 -14.57
CA LEU A 134 1.45 1.34 -14.18
C LEU A 134 2.18 0.58 -15.29
N SER A 135 1.67 0.54 -16.53
CA SER A 135 2.35 -0.18 -17.63
C SER A 135 3.77 0.34 -17.90
N THR A 136 3.98 1.66 -17.76
CA THR A 136 5.31 2.28 -17.89
C THR A 136 6.28 1.84 -16.78
N VAL A 137 5.76 1.54 -15.58
CA VAL A 137 6.53 1.07 -14.42
C VAL A 137 6.74 -0.45 -14.47
N TYR A 138 5.79 -1.18 -15.03
CA TYR A 138 5.73 -2.64 -15.04
C TYR A 138 6.63 -3.35 -16.05
N GLU A 139 7.28 -2.63 -16.97
CA GLU A 139 8.41 -3.20 -17.72
C GLU A 139 9.50 -3.77 -16.78
N ARG A 140 9.49 -3.38 -15.49
CA ARG A 140 10.52 -3.74 -14.50
C ARG A 140 10.04 -4.53 -13.27
N SER A 141 8.77 -4.95 -13.15
CA SER A 141 8.30 -5.67 -11.94
C SER A 141 7.25 -6.77 -12.19
N ILE A 142 7.40 -7.91 -11.50
CA ILE A 142 6.88 -9.25 -11.81
C ILE A 142 5.72 -9.64 -10.86
N GLY A 143 4.75 -8.73 -10.65
CA GLY A 143 3.58 -8.99 -9.81
C GLY A 143 2.26 -8.89 -10.58
N GLN A 144 1.41 -9.92 -10.50
CA GLN A 144 0.03 -9.82 -11.00
C GLN A 144 -0.80 -9.03 -10.00
N HIS A 145 -1.63 -8.12 -10.50
CA HIS A 145 -2.60 -7.34 -9.74
C HIS A 145 -4.02 -7.72 -10.15
N TYR A 146 -5.00 -7.31 -9.35
CA TYR A 146 -6.40 -7.67 -9.58
C TYR A 146 -7.28 -6.44 -9.60
N ILE A 147 -8.29 -6.44 -10.45
CA ILE A 147 -9.34 -5.42 -10.45
C ILE A 147 -10.71 -6.08 -10.45
N LEU A 148 -11.60 -5.63 -9.56
CA LEU A 148 -12.96 -6.12 -9.45
C LEU A 148 -13.91 -5.21 -10.25
N LEU A 149 -14.45 -5.70 -11.37
CA LEU A 149 -15.26 -4.93 -12.30
C LEU A 149 -16.61 -5.60 -12.63
N PRO A 150 -17.64 -4.81 -12.97
CA PRO A 150 -18.81 -5.34 -13.67
C PRO A 150 -18.42 -6.12 -14.92
N ASN A 151 -19.09 -7.24 -15.19
CA ASN A 151 -18.83 -8.11 -16.34
C ASN A 151 -19.08 -7.44 -17.72
N ASP A 152 -19.79 -6.33 -17.76
CA ASP A 152 -20.07 -5.52 -18.95
C ASP A 152 -19.09 -4.35 -19.13
N THR A 153 -18.09 -4.20 -18.26
CA THR A 153 -17.14 -3.07 -18.29
C THR A 153 -16.17 -3.14 -19.48
N PHE A 154 -15.60 -4.32 -19.72
CA PHE A 154 -14.59 -4.55 -20.73
C PHE A 154 -14.92 -5.82 -21.50
N SER A 155 -14.71 -5.79 -22.81
CA SER A 155 -14.74 -6.99 -23.64
C SER A 155 -13.67 -7.99 -23.22
N LEU A 156 -13.84 -9.27 -23.59
CA LEU A 156 -12.82 -10.30 -23.31
C LEU A 156 -11.44 -9.96 -23.88
N ILE A 157 -11.40 -9.21 -24.99
CA ILE A 157 -10.15 -8.75 -25.62
C ILE A 157 -9.48 -7.68 -24.76
N GLU A 158 -10.26 -6.72 -24.25
CA GLU A 158 -9.73 -5.67 -23.36
C GLU A 158 -9.26 -6.25 -22.02
N GLN A 159 -10.03 -7.16 -21.41
CA GLN A 159 -9.61 -7.86 -20.20
C GLN A 159 -8.30 -8.62 -20.41
N ARG A 160 -8.15 -9.29 -21.56
CA ARG A 160 -6.92 -9.99 -21.93
C ARG A 160 -5.74 -9.02 -22.10
N ARG A 161 -5.96 -7.87 -22.73
CA ARG A 161 -4.92 -6.82 -22.87
C ARG A 161 -4.52 -6.23 -21.53
N LEU A 162 -5.46 -5.99 -20.62
CA LEU A 162 -5.14 -5.53 -19.27
C LEU A 162 -4.21 -6.54 -18.54
N LEU A 163 -4.45 -7.84 -18.71
CA LEU A 163 -3.60 -8.87 -18.13
C LEU A 163 -2.23 -8.97 -18.82
N GLU A 164 -2.20 -9.01 -20.15
CA GLU A 164 -0.97 -9.21 -20.93
C GLU A 164 -0.06 -7.97 -20.89
N ASP A 165 -0.62 -6.77 -21.08
CA ASP A 165 0.14 -5.53 -21.21
C ASP A 165 0.38 -4.86 -19.85
N LYS A 166 -0.55 -5.02 -18.89
CA LYS A 166 -0.55 -4.28 -17.62
C LYS A 166 -0.50 -5.16 -16.37
N ARG A 167 -0.42 -6.50 -16.53
CA ARG A 167 -0.46 -7.48 -15.42
C ARG A 167 -1.67 -7.32 -14.50
N LEU A 168 -2.77 -6.79 -15.03
CA LEU A 168 -3.99 -6.52 -14.29
C LEU A 168 -5.08 -7.53 -14.66
N ASP A 169 -5.34 -8.47 -13.77
CA ASP A 169 -6.34 -9.51 -13.95
C ASP A 169 -7.73 -9.02 -13.54
N CYS A 170 -8.71 -9.26 -14.41
CA CYS A 170 -10.07 -8.80 -14.23
C CYS A 170 -10.89 -9.86 -13.51
N ILE A 171 -11.23 -9.59 -12.25
CA ILE A 171 -12.25 -10.35 -11.52
C ILE A 171 -13.59 -9.71 -11.85
N THR A 172 -14.48 -10.45 -12.52
CA THR A 172 -15.77 -9.90 -12.95
C THR A 172 -16.90 -10.30 -12.01
N TYR A 173 -17.89 -9.42 -11.87
CA TYR A 173 -19.12 -9.69 -11.15
C TYR A 173 -20.35 -9.21 -11.93
N LYS A 174 -21.51 -9.76 -11.62
CA LYS A 174 -22.78 -9.33 -12.20
C LYS A 174 -23.23 -8.04 -11.53
N LYS A 175 -23.33 -6.97 -12.30
CA LYS A 175 -23.82 -5.67 -11.84
C LYS A 175 -25.31 -5.72 -11.54
N ASP A 176 -25.68 -5.40 -10.30
CA ASP A 176 -27.02 -5.01 -9.92
C ASP A 176 -27.02 -3.55 -9.44
N ARG A 177 -28.18 -3.03 -9.04
CA ARG A 177 -28.33 -1.62 -8.63
C ARG A 177 -27.40 -1.22 -7.47
N ASP A 178 -27.09 -2.16 -6.59
CA ASP A 178 -26.38 -1.89 -5.32
C ASP A 178 -24.98 -2.55 -5.28
N HIS A 179 -24.52 -3.09 -6.41
CA HIS A 179 -23.27 -3.85 -6.53
C HIS A 179 -23.12 -4.95 -5.46
N LYS A 180 -24.20 -5.70 -5.15
CA LYS A 180 -24.23 -6.64 -4.01
C LYS A 180 -23.13 -7.70 -4.04
N GLN A 181 -22.74 -8.15 -5.24
CA GLN A 181 -21.68 -9.13 -5.40
C GLN A 181 -20.29 -8.61 -4.97
N VAL A 182 -20.08 -7.29 -4.91
CA VAL A 182 -18.85 -6.72 -4.32
C VAL A 182 -18.80 -7.02 -2.83
N LEU A 183 -19.92 -6.88 -2.12
CA LEU A 183 -20.01 -7.22 -0.70
C LEU A 183 -19.79 -8.72 -0.48
N GLU A 184 -20.40 -9.57 -1.33
CA GLU A 184 -20.23 -11.03 -1.27
C GLU A 184 -18.78 -11.43 -1.52
N PHE A 185 -18.12 -10.81 -2.49
CA PHE A 185 -16.71 -11.00 -2.77
C PHE A 185 -15.84 -10.64 -1.56
N LEU A 186 -16.07 -9.48 -0.93
CA LEU A 186 -15.33 -9.06 0.26
C LEU A 186 -15.55 -10.02 1.44
N LYS A 187 -16.78 -10.51 1.66
CA LYS A 187 -17.06 -11.54 2.68
C LYS A 187 -16.32 -12.85 2.39
N ALA A 188 -16.29 -13.27 1.13
CA ALA A 188 -15.58 -14.47 0.72
C ALA A 188 -14.06 -14.30 0.90
N LEU A 189 -13.52 -13.12 0.60
CA LEU A 189 -12.11 -12.79 0.81
C LEU A 189 -11.76 -12.79 2.30
N GLN A 190 -12.58 -12.13 3.13
CA GLN A 190 -12.46 -12.16 4.59
C GLN A 190 -12.43 -13.60 5.13
N ALA A 191 -13.37 -14.45 4.71
CA ALA A 191 -13.46 -15.83 5.17
C ALA A 191 -12.23 -16.67 4.80
N ARG A 192 -11.62 -16.40 3.63
CA ARG A 192 -10.40 -17.08 3.14
C ARG A 192 -9.10 -16.51 3.70
N SER A 193 -9.13 -15.26 4.17
CA SER A 193 -7.97 -14.57 4.76
C SER A 193 -7.67 -14.96 6.22
N LYS A 194 -8.36 -15.97 6.76
CA LYS A 194 -8.10 -16.48 8.12
C LYS A 194 -6.65 -16.97 8.25
N PRO A 195 -5.96 -16.67 9.35
CA PRO A 195 -4.51 -16.62 9.38
C PRO A 195 -3.89 -18.00 9.48
N GLU A 196 -3.22 -18.45 8.43
CA GLU A 196 -2.04 -19.30 8.59
C GLU A 196 -0.86 -18.38 8.91
N ALA A 197 -0.48 -18.30 10.19
CA ALA A 197 0.79 -17.82 10.76
C ALA A 197 1.50 -16.56 10.20
N VAL A 198 0.93 -15.76 9.29
CA VAL A 198 1.51 -14.50 8.84
C VAL A 198 1.18 -13.44 9.89
N PRO A 199 2.18 -12.79 10.52
CA PRO A 199 1.93 -11.74 11.50
C PRO A 199 1.09 -10.65 10.84
N GLN A 200 -0.16 -10.49 11.28
CA GLN A 200 -1.01 -9.44 10.73
C GLN A 200 -0.32 -8.08 10.89
N PRO A 201 -0.28 -7.25 9.84
CA PRO A 201 0.13 -5.87 9.96
C PRO A 201 -0.91 -5.14 10.81
N SER A 202 -0.66 -5.08 12.11
CA SER A 202 -1.49 -4.30 13.03
C SER A 202 -1.14 -2.82 12.88
N PRO A 203 -2.13 -1.92 12.89
CA PRO A 203 -1.85 -0.47 13.04
C PRO A 203 -1.06 -0.18 14.31
N PHE A 204 -1.11 -1.10 15.29
CA PHE A 204 -0.64 -0.94 16.65
C PHE A 204 0.55 -1.84 17.00
N LYS A 205 1.27 -2.37 16.00
CA LYS A 205 2.43 -3.24 16.27
C LYS A 205 3.51 -2.48 17.05
N GLU A 206 4.01 -3.11 18.11
CA GLU A 206 5.12 -2.58 18.92
C GLU A 206 6.32 -2.21 18.03
N LYS A 207 6.99 -1.10 18.33
CA LYS A 207 8.22 -0.69 17.65
C LYS A 207 9.28 -1.77 17.86
N LYS A 208 9.56 -2.59 16.84
CA LYS A 208 10.82 -3.34 16.81
C LYS A 208 11.99 -2.36 16.66
N ALA A 209 13.10 -2.65 17.33
CA ALA A 209 14.33 -1.90 17.16
C ALA A 209 14.74 -1.92 15.67
N PRO A 210 15.07 -0.76 15.06
CA PRO A 210 15.55 -0.73 13.69
C PRO A 210 16.85 -1.52 13.55
N ARG A 211 16.90 -2.45 12.60
CA ARG A 211 18.11 -3.21 12.26
C ARG A 211 19.10 -2.32 11.52
N VAL A 212 20.39 -2.39 11.87
CA VAL A 212 21.46 -1.65 11.19
C VAL A 212 22.56 -2.58 10.73
N PHE A 213 22.99 -2.46 9.47
CA PHE A 213 24.16 -3.18 8.96
C PHE A 213 25.40 -2.31 9.08
N ILE A 214 26.44 -2.83 9.73
CA ILE A 214 27.73 -2.15 9.87
C ILE A 214 28.72 -2.87 8.94
N SER A 215 29.18 -2.15 7.93
CA SER A 215 30.17 -2.63 6.97
C SER A 215 31.49 -1.90 7.17
N GLY A 216 32.61 -2.64 7.11
CA GLY A 216 33.94 -2.09 7.28
C GLY A 216 35.02 -3.10 6.94
N SER A 217 36.29 -2.66 7.03
CA SER A 217 37.41 -3.56 6.82
C SER A 217 37.54 -4.56 7.97
N TYR A 218 37.82 -5.83 7.67
CA TYR A 218 38.12 -6.83 8.71
C TYR A 218 39.33 -6.43 9.58
N LYS A 219 40.25 -5.61 9.05
CA LYS A 219 41.39 -5.07 9.81
C LYS A 219 40.96 -4.16 10.97
N GLU A 220 39.73 -3.67 10.96
CA GLU A 220 39.15 -2.76 11.95
C GLU A 220 38.02 -3.42 12.74
N ILE A 221 37.99 -4.75 12.83
CA ILE A 221 36.89 -5.51 13.43
C ILE A 221 36.59 -5.11 14.90
N GLU A 222 37.60 -4.70 15.66
CA GLU A 222 37.42 -4.19 17.03
C GLU A 222 36.64 -2.87 17.05
N LEU A 223 36.92 -2.00 16.09
CA LEU A 223 36.24 -0.71 15.93
C LEU A 223 34.79 -0.91 15.45
N LEU A 224 34.53 -1.91 14.61
CA LEU A 224 33.17 -2.30 14.22
C LEU A 224 32.36 -2.86 15.41
N ARG A 225 33.00 -3.61 16.31
CA ARG A 225 32.38 -4.08 17.56
C ARG A 225 32.01 -2.92 18.49
N GLU A 226 32.88 -1.91 18.62
CA GLU A 226 32.58 -0.70 19.38
C GLU A 226 31.37 0.06 18.80
N PHE A 227 31.33 0.24 17.48
CA PHE A 227 30.18 0.85 16.81
C PHE A 227 28.89 0.04 16.98
N ALA A 228 28.96 -1.28 16.93
CA ALA A 228 27.82 -2.14 17.20
C ALA A 228 27.30 -1.97 18.65
N SER A 229 28.22 -1.91 19.63
CA SER A 229 27.84 -1.65 21.03
C SER A 229 27.12 -0.31 21.18
N LEU A 230 27.68 0.75 20.59
CA LEU A 230 27.08 2.09 20.62
C LEU A 230 25.70 2.10 19.93
N ALA A 231 25.56 1.45 18.77
CA ALA A 231 24.28 1.36 18.07
C ALA A 231 23.21 0.66 18.93
N LYS A 232 23.60 -0.38 19.68
CA LYS A 232 22.71 -1.10 20.60
C LYS A 232 22.28 -0.23 21.78
N GLU A 233 23.16 0.60 22.33
CA GLU A 233 22.84 1.56 23.40
C GLU A 233 21.81 2.61 22.94
N VAL A 234 21.86 3.03 21.66
CA VAL A 234 20.92 3.98 21.07
C VAL A 234 19.62 3.30 20.59
N GLY A 235 19.48 1.99 20.80
CA GLY A 235 18.25 1.24 20.54
C GLY A 235 18.14 0.66 19.13
N PHE A 236 19.25 0.47 18.41
CA PHE A 236 19.31 -0.28 17.15
C PHE A 236 19.66 -1.75 17.40
N GLU A 237 19.35 -2.61 16.42
CA GLU A 237 19.78 -4.01 16.37
C GLU A 237 20.90 -4.15 15.31
N PRO A 238 22.18 -4.05 15.69
CA PRO A 238 23.30 -4.09 14.74
C PRO A 238 23.60 -5.50 14.26
N TRP A 239 23.96 -5.61 12.98
CA TRP A 239 24.52 -6.81 12.35
C TRP A 239 25.82 -6.46 11.61
N PHE A 240 26.85 -7.30 11.75
CA PHE A 240 28.10 -7.23 10.99
C PHE A 240 28.72 -8.63 10.92
N ALA A 241 29.57 -8.87 9.91
CA ALA A 241 30.26 -10.14 9.78
C ALA A 241 31.46 -10.21 10.73
N GLU A 242 31.50 -11.20 11.61
CA GLU A 242 32.63 -11.42 12.53
C GLU A 242 33.81 -12.14 11.89
N SER A 243 33.66 -12.63 10.66
CA SER A 243 34.68 -13.34 9.89
C SER A 243 35.06 -12.60 8.61
N GLU A 244 36.32 -12.74 8.18
CA GLU A 244 36.79 -12.22 6.89
C GLU A 244 36.05 -12.90 5.73
N ILE A 245 35.34 -12.12 4.93
CA ILE A 245 34.66 -12.59 3.71
C ILE A 245 35.67 -12.49 2.56
N LYS A 246 36.05 -13.62 1.97
CA LYS A 246 37.02 -13.64 0.86
C LYS A 246 36.32 -13.41 -0.49
N PRO A 247 37.04 -12.92 -1.52
CA PRO A 247 36.50 -12.83 -2.86
C PRO A 247 36.07 -14.22 -3.36
N GLY A 248 34.76 -14.41 -3.54
CA GLY A 248 34.15 -15.70 -3.93
C GLY A 248 33.20 -16.28 -2.87
N ASP A 249 33.22 -15.77 -1.65
CA ASP A 249 32.26 -16.18 -0.61
C ASP A 249 30.88 -15.53 -0.84
N SER A 250 29.82 -16.32 -0.71
CA SER A 250 28.45 -15.85 -0.82
C SER A 250 28.02 -15.13 0.46
N ILE A 251 27.88 -13.81 0.36
CA ILE A 251 27.40 -12.94 1.46
C ILE A 251 25.96 -13.32 1.86
N GLN A 252 25.16 -13.83 0.91
CA GLN A 252 23.76 -14.22 1.15
C GLN A 252 23.63 -15.43 2.10
N ASP A 253 24.57 -16.38 2.03
CA ASP A 253 24.56 -17.57 2.89
C ASP A 253 24.98 -17.23 4.34
N SER A 254 25.77 -16.17 4.51
CA SER A 254 26.20 -15.70 5.84
C SER A 254 25.15 -14.81 6.51
N ILE A 255 24.35 -14.06 5.74
CA ILE A 255 23.25 -13.21 6.24
C ILE A 255 22.02 -14.05 6.63
N SER A 256 21.75 -15.14 5.92
CA SER A 256 20.55 -15.95 6.14
C SER A 256 20.60 -16.86 7.38
N GLN A 257 21.79 -17.10 7.95
CA GLN A 257 21.99 -17.92 9.15
C GLN A 257 22.01 -17.12 10.47
N ALA A 258 21.88 -15.78 10.43
CA ALA A 258 21.93 -14.88 11.58
C ALA A 258 20.56 -14.23 11.89
#